data_AF-A0A2T1DHV9-F1
#
_entry.id   AF-A0A2T1DHV9-F1
#
_cell.length_a   1.000
_cell.length_b   1.000
_cell.length_c   1.000
_cell.angle_alpha   90.00
_cell.angle_beta   90.00
_cell.angle_gamma   90.00
#
_symmetry.space_group_name_H-M   'P 1'
#
loop_
_entity.id
_entity.type
_entity.pdbx_description
1 polymer ?
#
loop_
_entity_poly.entity_id
_entity_poly.type
_entity_poly.pdbx_seq_one_letter_code
_entity_poly.pdbx_strand_id
1 'polypeptide(L)'
;MLETIITSVATAVITGVVTFAAQERRLKSELRAEFMAEQVAKSLLEDERWKKRTFKVIKKRLGGFEDEELRRILVRAGAVRFEDEGEEFWGLLSRNRKDL
;
A
#
# COMPACT_ATOMS: atom_id res chain seq x y z
N MET A 1 13.53 48.14 -9.03
CA MET A 1 14.54 47.35 -8.27
C MET A 1 13.92 46.77 -7.00
N LEU A 2 13.56 47.60 -6.01
CA LEU A 2 12.96 47.13 -4.74
C LEU A 2 11.60 46.41 -4.92
N GLU A 3 10.72 46.95 -5.76
CA GLU A 3 9.41 46.32 -6.05
C GLU A 3 9.56 44.93 -6.68
N THR A 4 10.53 44.75 -7.59
CA THR A 4 10.83 43.47 -8.24
C THR A 4 11.34 42.44 -7.24
N ILE A 5 12.15 42.87 -6.26
CA ILE A 5 12.64 42.01 -5.18
C ILE A 5 11.49 41.60 -4.26
N ILE A 6 10.62 42.54 -3.87
CA ILE A 6 9.48 42.24 -2.99
C ILE A 6 8.49 41.29 -3.67
N THR A 7 8.16 41.54 -4.94
CA THR A 7 7.23 40.69 -5.71
C THR A 7 7.77 39.29 -5.95
N SER A 8 9.06 39.14 -6.27
CA SER A 8 9.69 37.83 -6.43
C SER A 8 9.77 37.05 -5.11
N VAL A 9 10.12 37.70 -4.00
CA VAL A 9 10.13 37.07 -2.67
C VAL A 9 8.71 36.66 -2.26
N ALA A 10 7.72 37.53 -2.44
CA ALA A 10 6.33 37.22 -2.11
C ALA A 10 5.82 36.03 -2.95
N THR A 11 6.12 36.01 -4.24
CA THR A 11 5.73 34.90 -5.14
C THR A 11 6.40 33.60 -4.73
N ALA A 12 7.69 33.62 -4.39
CA ALA A 12 8.44 32.45 -3.95
C ALA A 12 7.87 31.88 -2.64
N VAL A 13 7.55 32.75 -1.67
CA VAL A 13 6.94 32.34 -0.40
C VAL A 13 5.57 31.71 -0.63
N ILE A 14 4.69 32.36 -1.41
CA ILE A 14 3.35 31.84 -1.69
C ILE A 14 3.44 30.49 -2.41
N THR A 15 4.29 30.39 -3.43
CA THR A 15 4.48 29.16 -4.21
C THR A 15 5.03 28.04 -3.33
N GLY A 16 6.00 28.35 -2.46
CA GLY A 16 6.56 27.39 -1.51
C GLY A 16 5.51 26.85 -0.54
N VAL A 17 4.69 27.72 0.05
CA VAL A 17 3.61 27.32 0.98
C VAL A 17 2.56 26.46 0.28
N VAL A 18 2.11 26.86 -0.91
CA VAL A 18 1.12 26.10 -1.69
C VAL A 18 1.68 24.73 -2.09
N THR A 19 2.92 24.68 -2.57
CA THR A 19 3.59 23.43 -2.97
C THR A 19 3.74 22.49 -1.79
N PHE A 20 4.22 22.99 -0.65
CA PHE A 20 4.37 22.20 0.58
C PHE A 20 3.04 21.61 1.03
N ALA A 21 1.98 22.43 1.09
CA ALA A 21 0.65 21.98 1.49
C ALA A 21 0.06 20.93 0.53
N ALA A 22 0.28 21.07 -0.78
CA ALA A 22 -0.16 20.10 -1.77
C ALA A 22 0.59 18.77 -1.65
N GLN A 23 1.91 18.82 -1.45
CA GLN A 23 2.75 17.62 -1.27
C GLN A 23 2.38 16.87 0.01
N GLU A 24 2.20 17.56 1.12
CA GLU A 24 1.85 16.93 2.39
C GLU A 24 0.48 16.22 2.31
N ARG A 25 -0.49 16.83 1.62
CA ARG A 25 -1.81 16.21 1.40
C ARG A 25 -1.72 14.95 0.55
N ARG A 26 -0.95 14.98 -0.54
CA ARG A 26 -0.74 13.80 -1.41
C ARG A 26 -0.07 12.66 -0.65
N LEU A 27 1.00 12.98 0.08
CA LEU A 27 1.72 12.00 0.89
C LEU A 27 0.80 11.36 1.92
N LYS A 28 0.01 12.16 2.65
CA LYS A 28 -0.97 11.63 3.61
C LYS A 28 -2.05 10.77 2.95
N SER A 29 -2.51 11.11 1.75
CA SER A 29 -3.51 10.29 1.03
C SER A 29 -2.93 8.98 0.52
N GLU A 30 -1.71 8.99 0.00
CA GLU A 30 -1.02 7.80 -0.52
C GLU A 30 -0.69 6.83 0.62
N LEU A 31 -0.10 7.32 1.71
CA LEU A 31 0.15 6.51 2.91
C LEU A 31 -1.15 5.90 3.45
N ARG A 32 -2.24 6.67 3.51
CA ARG A 32 -3.54 6.13 3.94
C ARG A 32 -4.05 5.04 3.00
N ALA A 33 -3.94 5.23 1.69
CA ALA A 33 -4.37 4.23 0.71
C ALA A 33 -3.58 2.91 0.87
N GLU A 34 -2.26 3.00 1.04
CA GLU A 34 -1.41 1.83 1.28
C GLU A 34 -1.76 1.11 2.59
N PHE A 35 -1.94 1.85 3.68
CA PHE A 35 -2.36 1.29 4.97
C PHE A 35 -3.73 0.62 4.89
N MET A 36 -4.67 1.20 4.15
CA MET A 36 -5.99 0.59 3.96
C MET A 36 -5.91 -0.71 3.15
N ALA A 37 -5.10 -0.75 2.10
CA ALA A 37 -4.89 -1.96 1.31
C ALA A 37 -4.27 -3.09 2.16
N GLU A 38 -3.30 -2.75 3.02
CA GLU A 38 -2.70 -3.70 3.96
C GLU A 38 -3.73 -4.26 4.95
N GLN A 39 -4.56 -3.40 5.56
CA GLN A 39 -5.61 -3.83 6.50
C GLN A 39 -6.64 -4.74 5.83
N VAL A 40 -7.07 -4.41 4.61
CA VAL A 40 -8.01 -5.23 3.84
C VAL A 40 -7.37 -6.59 3.48
N ALA A 41 -6.12 -6.59 3.05
CA ALA A 41 -5.39 -7.83 2.75
C ALA A 41 -5.24 -8.72 3.99
N LYS A 42 -4.90 -8.12 5.13
CA LYS A 42 -4.82 -8.83 6.41
C LYS A 42 -6.18 -9.43 6.79
N SER A 43 -7.24 -8.62 6.79
CA SER A 43 -8.61 -9.07 7.13
C SER A 43 -9.08 -10.21 6.21
N LEU A 44 -8.77 -10.14 4.91
CA LEU A 44 -9.07 -11.21 3.95
C LEU A 44 -8.38 -12.53 4.31
N LEU A 45 -7.14 -12.46 4.80
CA LEU A 45 -6.35 -13.62 5.19
C LEU A 45 -6.55 -14.05 6.65
N GLU A 46 -7.29 -13.29 7.46
CA GLU A 46 -7.71 -13.67 8.81
C GLU A 46 -8.96 -14.56 8.80
N ASP A 47 -9.71 -14.62 7.69
CA ASP A 47 -10.88 -15.50 7.53
C ASP A 47 -10.56 -16.95 7.93
N GLU A 48 -11.28 -17.47 8.92
CA GLU A 48 -11.06 -18.79 9.52
C GLU A 48 -11.29 -19.94 8.54
N ARG A 49 -12.14 -19.71 7.52
CA ARG A 49 -12.49 -20.76 6.54
C ARG A 49 -11.29 -21.21 5.71
N TRP A 50 -10.21 -20.42 5.65
CA TRP A 50 -9.06 -20.68 4.78
C TRP A 50 -7.75 -20.39 5.50
N LYS A 51 -6.84 -21.37 5.54
CA LYS A 51 -5.49 -21.21 6.10
C LYS A 51 -4.53 -20.49 5.15
N LYS A 52 -4.72 -20.75 3.84
CA LYS A 52 -4.02 -20.17 2.69
C LYS A 52 -5.04 -19.87 1.58
N ARG A 53 -4.76 -18.90 0.73
CA ARG A 53 -5.59 -18.49 -0.42
C ARG A 53 -4.74 -18.39 -1.67
N THR A 54 -5.27 -18.80 -2.82
CA THR A 54 -4.56 -18.60 -4.10
C THR A 54 -4.41 -17.12 -4.40
N PHE A 55 -3.27 -16.74 -4.98
CA PHE A 55 -3.00 -15.37 -5.38
C PHE A 55 -4.08 -14.84 -6.34
N LYS A 56 -4.56 -15.69 -7.25
CA LYS A 56 -5.66 -15.37 -8.18
C LYS A 56 -6.95 -14.93 -7.47
N VAL A 57 -7.32 -15.59 -6.36
CA VAL A 57 -8.51 -15.23 -5.58
C VAL A 57 -8.29 -13.91 -4.84
N ILE A 58 -7.11 -13.71 -4.26
CA ILE A 58 -6.74 -12.46 -3.58
C ILE A 58 -6.80 -11.28 -4.57
N LYS A 59 -6.16 -11.42 -5.74
CA LYS A 59 -6.16 -10.41 -6.81
C LYS A 59 -7.57 -10.03 -7.25
N LYS A 60 -8.45 -11.02 -7.43
CA LYS A 60 -9.86 -10.79 -7.79
C LYS A 60 -10.63 -10.01 -6.73
N ARG A 61 -10.28 -10.14 -5.44
CA ARG A 61 -10.98 -9.50 -4.32
C ARG A 61 -10.46 -8.10 -4.01
N LEU A 62 -9.14 -7.90 -4.00
CA LEU A 62 -8.54 -6.59 -3.76
C LEU A 62 -8.62 -5.69 -5.00
N GLY A 63 -8.28 -6.22 -6.19
CA GLY A 63 -8.31 -5.47 -7.45
C GLY A 63 -7.41 -4.22 -7.47
N GLY A 64 -7.23 -3.60 -8.63
CA GLY A 64 -6.59 -2.28 -8.72
C GLY A 64 -5.08 -2.22 -8.46
N PHE A 65 -4.41 -3.36 -8.26
CA PHE A 65 -2.97 -3.45 -8.05
C PHE A 65 -2.33 -4.36 -9.10
N GLU A 66 -1.12 -4.00 -9.51
CA GLU A 66 -0.27 -4.90 -10.29
C GLU A 66 0.18 -6.08 -9.43
N ASP A 67 0.59 -7.18 -10.08
CA ASP A 67 0.88 -8.42 -9.36
C ASP A 67 1.98 -8.24 -8.31
N GLU A 68 3.07 -7.57 -8.68
CA GLU A 68 4.19 -7.32 -7.75
C GLU A 68 3.82 -6.35 -6.64
N GLU A 69 2.95 -5.38 -6.93
CA GLU A 69 2.45 -4.44 -5.92
C GLU A 69 1.57 -5.13 -4.89
N LEU A 70 0.67 -6.01 -5.35
CA LEU A 70 -0.17 -6.80 -4.47
C LEU A 70 0.66 -7.73 -3.59
N ARG A 71 1.71 -8.37 -4.13
CA ARG A 71 2.65 -9.17 -3.35
C ARG A 71 3.32 -8.36 -2.25
N ARG A 72 3.78 -7.13 -2.55
CA ARG A 72 4.34 -6.22 -1.54
C ARG A 72 3.34 -5.86 -0.45
N ILE A 73 2.08 -5.60 -0.80
CA ILE A 73 1.00 -5.35 0.16
C ILE A 73 0.78 -6.57 1.07
N LEU A 74 0.78 -7.78 0.51
CA LEU A 74 0.62 -9.02 1.27
C LEU A 74 1.78 -9.24 2.25
N VAL A 75 3.02 -8.98 1.83
CA VAL A 75 4.20 -9.04 2.72
C VAL A 75 4.07 -8.03 3.86
N ARG A 76 3.67 -6.78 3.58
CA ARG A 76 3.42 -5.76 4.61
C ARG A 76 2.34 -6.19 5.60
N ALA A 77 1.28 -6.84 5.11
CA ALA A 77 0.22 -7.41 5.93
C ALA A 77 0.67 -8.61 6.80
N GLY A 78 1.92 -9.05 6.70
CA GLY A 78 2.48 -10.19 7.43
C GLY A 78 2.15 -11.54 6.81
N ALA A 79 1.79 -11.57 5.53
CA ALA A 79 1.59 -12.80 4.79
C ALA A 79 2.90 -13.31 4.16
N VAL A 80 2.99 -14.62 3.99
CA VAL A 80 4.10 -15.30 3.33
C VAL A 80 3.58 -16.10 2.14
N ARG A 81 4.43 -16.20 1.11
CA ARG A 81 4.15 -16.94 -0.11
C ARG A 81 4.43 -18.43 0.11
N PHE A 82 3.55 -19.26 -0.40
CA PHE A 82 3.70 -20.70 -0.55
C PHE A 82 3.52 -21.06 -2.03
N GLU A 83 4.12 -22.16 -2.43
CA GLU A 83 3.98 -22.72 -3.78
C GLU A 83 3.58 -24.18 -3.63
N ASP A 84 2.51 -24.56 -4.31
CA ASP A 84 1.99 -25.93 -4.28
C ASP A 84 1.47 -26.28 -5.68
N GLU A 85 1.98 -27.37 -6.25
CA GLU A 85 1.68 -27.82 -7.63
C GLU A 85 1.80 -26.72 -8.72
N GLY A 86 2.71 -25.76 -8.53
CA GLY A 86 2.90 -24.61 -9.44
C GLY A 86 1.85 -23.50 -9.29
N GLU A 87 0.91 -23.64 -8.37
CA GLU A 87 -0.03 -22.59 -7.98
C GLU A 87 0.50 -21.81 -6.77
N GLU A 88 0.30 -20.50 -6.81
CA GLU A 88 0.78 -19.60 -5.78
C GLU A 88 -0.27 -19.35 -4.71
N PHE A 89 0.13 -19.54 -3.46
CA PHE A 89 -0.71 -19.33 -2.29
C PHE A 89 -0.10 -18.32 -1.33
N TRP A 90 -0.97 -17.64 -0.59
CA TRP A 90 -0.59 -16.72 0.47
C TRP A 90 -1.38 -17.02 1.73
N GLY A 91 -0.71 -16.89 2.86
CA GLY A 91 -1.32 -17.01 4.18
C GLY A 91 -0.56 -16.20 5.20
N LEU A 92 -1.24 -15.80 6.28
CA LEU A 92 -0.58 -15.08 7.37
C LEU A 92 0.49 -15.95 8.01
N LEU A 93 1.67 -15.36 8.25
CA LEU A 93 2.78 -16.01 8.95
C LEU A 93 2.31 -16.55 10.31
N SER A 94 1.54 -15.75 11.06
CA SER A 94 1.01 -16.12 12.38
C SER A 94 0.16 -17.40 12.37
N ARG A 95 -0.51 -17.71 11.25
CA ARG A 95 -1.40 -18.88 11.09
C ARG A 95 -0.71 -20.09 10.46
N ASN A 96 0.44 -19.90 9.82
CA ASN A 96 1.12 -20.91 9.01
C ASN A 96 2.54 -21.23 9.47
N ARG A 97 2.95 -20.82 10.69
CA ARG A 97 4.31 -21.09 11.22
C ARG A 97 4.74 -22.56 11.20
N LYS A 98 3.80 -23.50 11.26
CA LYS A 98 4.08 -24.95 11.23
C LYS A 98 4.34 -25.50 9.83
N ASP A 99 4.01 -24.73 8.80
CA ASP A 99 4.08 -25.12 7.39
C ASP A 99 5.23 -24.41 6.65
N LEU A 100 6.09 -23.72 7.40
CA LEU A 100 7.32 -23.06 6.93
C LEU A 100 8.52 -23.93 7.33
#